data_AF-A0A7S4IH75-F1
#
_entry.id   AF-A0A7S4IH75-F1
#
_cell.length_a   1.000
_cell.length_b   1.000
_cell.length_c   1.000
_cell.angle_alpha   90.00
_cell.angle_beta   90.00
_cell.angle_gamma   90.00
#
_symmetry.space_group_name_H-M   'P 1'
#
loop_
_entity.id
_entity.type
_entity.pdbx_description
1 polymer ?
#
loop_
_entity_poly.entity_id
_entity_poly.type
_entity_poly.pdbx_seq_one_letter_code
_entity_poly.pdbx_strand_id
1 'polypeptide(L)'
;TKTLLTPEVALFINKVGTEEMTSILRGISKKEDNDAAEDKRLRLLTVEVNTIVLNVLEDFISDFRRDLQRNLSSNSNPLMSGIVALFCTLMGTRQSQQFVHLLYASLRSFAYKFVDVLFKGDNTYLSQILQEILIHCNRPEPDIHIEASTLLFILIKLNQRTTGSFGRTKIQAITTLSNLVQSKKIDKDVVLNKSFARLTEYALHAYSTLYYRDIESGSDLTVDDELAHSLYSSFARGIQDMCFTFTSILRDTLRVIEMAETADSHM
;
A
#
# COMPACT_ATOMS: atom_id res chain seq x y z
N THR A 1 -45.12 23.34 -6.93
CA THR A 1 -44.64 23.88 -8.21
C THR A 1 -43.83 22.79 -8.92
N LYS A 2 -44.53 21.90 -9.65
CA LYS A 2 -43.90 20.87 -10.48
C LYS A 2 -43.55 21.51 -11.82
N THR A 3 -42.29 21.79 -12.06
CA THR A 3 -41.78 22.18 -13.38
C THR A 3 -41.99 21.02 -14.34
N LEU A 4 -43.05 21.11 -15.14
CA LEU A 4 -43.26 20.24 -16.29
C LEU A 4 -42.13 20.53 -17.28
N LEU A 5 -41.11 19.66 -17.29
CA LEU A 5 -40.23 19.53 -18.44
C LEU A 5 -41.15 19.22 -19.62
N THR A 6 -41.25 20.15 -20.57
CA THR A 6 -42.04 19.93 -21.79
C THR A 6 -41.47 18.71 -22.52
N PRO A 7 -42.31 17.93 -23.24
CA PRO A 7 -41.86 16.73 -23.95
C PRO A 7 -40.65 17.00 -24.86
N GLU A 8 -40.56 18.20 -25.43
CA GLU A 8 -39.44 18.66 -26.25
C GLU A 8 -38.14 18.86 -25.47
N VAL A 9 -38.20 19.40 -24.25
CA VAL A 9 -37.02 19.56 -23.38
C VAL A 9 -36.55 18.21 -22.85
N ALA A 10 -37.47 17.29 -22.53
CA ALA A 10 -37.12 15.91 -22.17
C ALA A 10 -36.50 15.15 -23.35
N LEU A 11 -37.00 15.34 -24.57
CA LEU A 11 -36.42 14.78 -25.80
C LEU A 11 -35.06 15.39 -26.13
N PHE A 12 -34.88 16.70 -25.93
CA PHE A 12 -33.62 17.41 -26.14
C PHE A 12 -32.56 16.94 -25.13
N ILE A 13 -32.90 16.81 -23.84
CA ILE A 13 -31.99 16.27 -22.82
C ILE A 13 -31.61 14.82 -23.14
N ASN A 14 -32.56 13.98 -23.58
CA ASN A 14 -32.28 12.60 -23.99
C ASN A 14 -31.43 12.52 -25.27
N LYS A 15 -31.69 13.35 -26.29
CA LYS A 15 -30.99 13.31 -27.57
C LYS A 15 -29.62 13.98 -27.53
N VAL A 16 -29.49 15.16 -26.93
CA VAL A 16 -28.21 15.89 -26.88
C VAL A 16 -27.22 15.16 -26.00
N GLY A 17 -27.67 14.67 -24.83
CA GLY A 17 -26.83 13.89 -23.93
C GLY A 17 -26.39 12.55 -24.53
N THR A 18 -27.18 11.94 -25.42
CA THR A 18 -26.82 10.67 -26.05
C THR A 18 -26.08 10.83 -27.36
N GLU A 19 -26.44 11.74 -28.26
CA GLU A 19 -25.78 11.89 -29.57
C GLU A 19 -24.38 12.51 -29.45
N GLU A 20 -24.19 13.54 -28.61
CA GLU A 20 -22.84 14.09 -28.35
C GLU A 20 -21.97 13.04 -27.66
N MET A 21 -22.48 12.38 -26.62
CA MET A 21 -21.75 11.34 -25.91
C MET A 21 -21.46 10.16 -26.83
N THR A 22 -22.39 9.75 -27.70
CA THR A 22 -22.17 8.69 -28.69
C THR A 22 -21.17 9.11 -29.75
N SER A 23 -21.17 10.37 -30.19
CA SER A 23 -20.18 10.92 -31.14
C SER A 23 -18.78 10.96 -30.52
N ILE A 24 -18.66 11.40 -29.27
CA ILE A 24 -17.42 11.39 -28.49
C ILE A 24 -16.92 9.96 -28.30
N LEU A 25 -17.80 9.03 -27.89
CA LEU A 25 -17.48 7.61 -27.76
C LEU A 25 -17.04 7.00 -29.09
N ARG A 26 -17.65 7.40 -30.21
CA ARG A 26 -17.25 6.96 -31.56
C ARG A 26 -15.90 7.55 -31.97
N GLY A 27 -15.58 8.77 -31.53
CA GLY A 27 -14.26 9.40 -31.68
C GLY A 27 -13.17 8.71 -30.85
N ILE A 28 -13.46 8.38 -29.59
CA ILE A 28 -12.58 7.59 -28.71
C ILE A 28 -12.40 6.17 -29.26
N SER A 29 -13.45 5.59 -29.85
CA SER A 29 -13.40 4.24 -30.45
C SER A 29 -12.62 4.17 -31.76
N LYS A 30 -12.31 5.28 -32.44
CA LYS A 30 -11.47 5.24 -33.65
C LYS A 30 -10.06 4.82 -33.26
N LYS A 31 -9.60 3.69 -33.78
CA LYS A 31 -8.22 3.20 -33.63
C LYS A 31 -7.26 4.17 -34.34
N GLU A 32 -6.11 4.46 -33.76
CA GLU A 32 -5.03 5.14 -34.48
C GLU A 32 -4.38 4.19 -35.49
N ASP A 33 -4.06 4.69 -36.69
CA ASP A 33 -3.46 3.89 -37.78
C ASP A 33 -2.02 3.44 -37.48
N ASN A 34 -1.36 4.03 -36.49
CA ASN A 34 -0.01 3.68 -36.05
C ASN A 34 -0.06 2.82 -34.78
N ASP A 35 0.40 1.57 -34.87
CA ASP A 35 0.40 0.62 -33.75
C ASP A 35 1.15 1.13 -32.50
N ALA A 36 2.22 1.92 -32.66
CA ALA A 36 2.95 2.50 -31.53
C ALA A 36 2.18 3.64 -30.85
N ALA A 37 1.37 4.38 -31.61
CA ALA A 37 0.55 5.47 -31.11
C ALA A 37 -0.71 4.91 -30.43
N GLU A 38 -1.29 3.84 -30.98
CA GLU A 38 -2.39 3.09 -30.36
C GLU A 38 -1.97 2.44 -29.03
N ASP A 39 -0.78 1.82 -28.93
CA ASP A 39 -0.26 1.30 -27.65
C ASP A 39 -0.09 2.41 -26.60
N LYS A 40 0.46 3.56 -27.00
CA LYS A 40 0.56 4.73 -26.12
C LYS A 40 -0.82 5.20 -25.65
N ARG A 41 -1.79 5.27 -26.56
CA ARG A 41 -3.17 5.67 -26.26
C ARG A 41 -3.84 4.72 -25.27
N LEU A 42 -3.71 3.41 -25.49
CA LEU A 42 -4.27 2.37 -24.60
C LEU A 42 -3.65 2.42 -23.20
N ARG A 43 -2.33 2.68 -23.10
CA ARG A 43 -1.66 2.87 -21.81
C ARG A 43 -2.21 4.08 -21.07
N LEU A 44 -2.37 5.22 -21.74
CA LEU A 44 -2.95 6.43 -21.15
C LEU A 44 -4.39 6.21 -20.68
N LEU A 45 -5.21 5.57 -21.52
CA LEU A 45 -6.59 5.23 -21.17
C LEU A 45 -6.64 4.33 -19.94
N THR A 46 -5.74 3.35 -19.83
CA THR A 46 -5.64 2.48 -18.65
C THR A 46 -5.32 3.28 -17.38
N VAL A 47 -4.38 4.23 -17.46
CA VAL A 47 -4.06 5.12 -16.32
C VAL A 47 -5.26 5.95 -15.92
N GLU A 48 -5.97 6.53 -16.89
CA GLU A 48 -7.13 7.38 -16.64
C GLU A 48 -8.27 6.60 -15.98
N VAL A 49 -8.61 5.43 -16.51
CA VAL A 49 -9.64 4.55 -15.94
C VAL A 49 -9.29 4.16 -14.50
N ASN A 50 -8.04 3.74 -14.26
CA ASN A 50 -7.63 3.35 -12.91
C ASN A 50 -7.63 4.56 -11.95
N THR A 51 -7.27 5.74 -12.43
CA THR A 51 -7.34 6.98 -11.64
C THR A 51 -8.79 7.35 -11.29
N ILE A 52 -9.74 7.18 -12.22
CA ILE A 52 -11.17 7.37 -11.94
C ILE A 52 -11.65 6.38 -10.88
N VAL A 53 -11.29 5.10 -11.01
CA VAL A 53 -11.63 4.07 -10.00
C VAL A 53 -11.08 4.46 -8.63
N LEU A 54 -9.83 4.95 -8.58
CA LEU A 54 -9.20 5.38 -7.34
C LEU A 54 -9.89 6.61 -6.74
N ASN A 55 -10.27 7.60 -7.55
CA ASN A 55 -11.02 8.78 -7.09
C ASN A 55 -12.38 8.40 -6.52
N VAL A 56 -13.14 7.54 -7.21
CA VAL A 56 -14.44 7.05 -6.71
C VAL A 56 -14.26 6.27 -5.41
N LEU A 57 -13.18 5.49 -5.27
CA LEU A 57 -12.84 4.81 -4.02
C LEU A 57 -12.52 5.81 -2.91
N GLU A 58 -11.79 6.89 -3.18
CA GLU A 58 -11.49 7.93 -2.20
C GLU A 58 -12.75 8.68 -1.73
N ASP A 59 -13.66 9.01 -2.66
CA ASP A 59 -14.95 9.62 -2.36
C ASP A 59 -15.78 8.68 -1.47
N PHE A 60 -15.86 7.40 -1.85
CA PHE A 60 -16.55 6.38 -1.06
C PHE A 60 -15.95 6.25 0.36
N ILE A 61 -14.62 6.20 0.48
CA ILE A 61 -13.93 6.17 1.78
C ILE A 61 -14.28 7.39 2.63
N SER A 62 -14.39 8.56 1.99
CA SER A 62 -14.72 9.82 2.66
C SER A 62 -16.16 9.82 3.17
N ASP A 63 -17.12 9.45 2.31
CA ASP A 63 -18.55 9.48 2.60
C ASP A 63 -18.95 8.43 3.64
N PHE A 64 -18.40 7.22 3.54
CA PHE A 64 -18.72 6.08 4.42
C PHE A 64 -17.73 5.91 5.57
N ARG A 65 -16.92 6.93 5.88
CA ARG A 65 -15.85 6.84 6.90
C ARG A 65 -16.33 6.29 8.25
N ARG A 66 -17.51 6.71 8.71
CA ARG A 66 -18.07 6.26 10.00
C ARG A 66 -18.46 4.79 9.98
N ASP A 67 -19.07 4.34 8.89
CA ASP A 67 -19.47 2.96 8.71
C ASP A 67 -18.25 2.04 8.60
N LEU A 68 -17.18 2.50 7.94
CA LEU A 68 -15.91 1.80 7.84
C LEU A 68 -15.17 1.67 9.18
N GLN A 69 -15.32 2.64 10.08
CA GLN A 69 -14.75 2.61 11.43
C GLN A 69 -15.57 1.76 12.41
N ARG A 70 -16.79 1.36 12.04
CA ARG A 70 -17.65 0.57 12.92
C ARG A 70 -17.11 -0.85 13.05
N ASN A 71 -16.52 -1.14 14.21
CA ASN A 71 -16.12 -2.50 14.58
C ASN A 71 -17.39 -3.30 14.92
N LEU A 72 -17.84 -4.19 14.04
CA LEU A 72 -18.84 -5.20 14.39
C LEU A 72 -18.13 -6.26 15.24
N SER A 73 -18.57 -6.42 16.49
CA SER A 73 -17.98 -7.26 17.54
C SER A 73 -17.98 -8.78 17.29
N SER A 74 -18.22 -9.22 16.05
CA SER A 74 -18.27 -10.66 15.70
C SER A 74 -18.06 -10.98 14.22
N ASN A 75 -18.13 -10.00 13.32
CA ASN A 75 -17.91 -10.20 11.89
C ASN A 75 -17.07 -9.06 11.34
N SER A 76 -16.09 -9.38 10.48
CA SER A 76 -15.32 -8.39 9.73
C SER A 76 -16.28 -7.44 9.00
N ASN A 77 -15.97 -6.14 9.01
CA ASN A 77 -16.78 -5.14 8.35
C ASN A 77 -16.71 -5.39 6.83
N PRO A 78 -17.80 -5.79 6.16
CA PRO A 78 -17.75 -6.21 4.76
C PRO A 78 -17.34 -5.05 3.83
N LEU A 79 -17.70 -3.81 4.17
CA LEU A 79 -17.29 -2.63 3.41
C LEU A 79 -15.77 -2.42 3.51
N MET A 80 -15.22 -2.53 4.72
CA MET A 80 -13.78 -2.42 4.93
C MET A 80 -13.02 -3.55 4.21
N SER A 81 -13.52 -4.79 4.31
CA SER A 81 -12.98 -5.94 3.57
C SER A 81 -12.97 -5.69 2.06
N GLY A 82 -14.05 -5.13 1.51
CA GLY A 82 -14.15 -4.80 0.09
C GLY A 82 -13.15 -3.73 -0.35
N ILE A 83 -12.95 -2.69 0.46
CA ILE A 83 -11.96 -1.63 0.19
C ILE A 83 -10.54 -2.19 0.21
N VAL A 84 -10.21 -2.98 1.23
CA VAL A 84 -8.89 -3.61 1.35
C VAL A 84 -8.64 -4.57 0.18
N ALA A 85 -9.63 -5.39 -0.18
CA ALA A 85 -9.53 -6.29 -1.32
C ALA A 85 -9.35 -5.53 -2.65
N LEU A 86 -10.04 -4.40 -2.83
CA LEU A 86 -9.87 -3.55 -4.01
C LEU A 86 -8.45 -2.95 -4.07
N PHE A 87 -7.93 -2.42 -2.95
CA PHE A 87 -6.55 -1.96 -2.88
C PHE A 87 -5.55 -3.08 -3.22
N CYS A 88 -5.71 -4.27 -2.63
CA CYS A 88 -4.86 -5.42 -2.92
C CYS A 88 -4.97 -5.85 -4.39
N THR A 89 -6.15 -5.78 -5.00
CA THR A 89 -6.34 -6.10 -6.43
C THR A 89 -5.65 -5.08 -7.33
N LEU A 90 -5.74 -3.78 -7.00
CA LEU A 90 -5.04 -2.72 -7.72
C LEU A 90 -3.51 -2.85 -7.58
N MET A 91 -3.01 -3.31 -6.44
CA MET A 91 -1.59 -3.56 -6.23
C MET A 91 -1.12 -4.83 -6.95
N GLY A 92 -1.87 -5.93 -6.89
CA GLY A 92 -1.49 -7.20 -7.50
C GLY A 92 -1.56 -7.23 -9.03
N THR A 93 -2.22 -6.24 -9.65
CA THR A 93 -2.31 -6.09 -11.11
C THR A 93 -1.12 -5.30 -11.67
N ARG A 94 -0.74 -5.56 -12.93
CA ARG A 94 0.36 -4.84 -13.58
C ARG A 94 -0.09 -3.43 -13.96
N GLN A 95 0.20 -2.48 -13.08
CA GLN A 95 -0.17 -1.08 -13.22
C GLN A 95 0.91 -0.23 -13.93
N SER A 96 0.52 0.96 -14.39
CA SER A 96 1.49 1.97 -14.84
C SER A 96 2.23 2.58 -13.66
N GLN A 97 3.48 3.02 -13.87
CA GLN A 97 4.28 3.69 -12.82
C GLN A 97 3.56 4.92 -12.25
N GLN A 98 2.96 5.73 -13.12
CA GLN A 98 2.21 6.91 -12.72
C GLN A 98 1.03 6.56 -11.79
N PHE A 99 0.28 5.52 -12.12
CA PHE A 99 -0.85 5.09 -11.28
C PHE A 99 -0.38 4.52 -9.95
N VAL A 100 0.76 3.80 -9.91
CA VAL A 100 1.32 3.27 -8.67
C VAL A 100 1.59 4.39 -7.66
N HIS A 101 2.13 5.53 -8.07
CA HIS A 101 2.34 6.66 -7.17
C HIS A 101 1.04 7.18 -6.56
N LEU A 102 -0.02 7.31 -7.37
CA LEU A 102 -1.35 7.73 -6.90
C LEU A 102 -1.91 6.69 -5.92
N LEU A 103 -1.84 5.40 -6.27
CA LEU A 103 -2.29 4.30 -5.43
C LEU A 103 -1.60 4.31 -4.05
N TYR A 104 -0.28 4.49 -4.01
CA TYR A 104 0.45 4.58 -2.75
C TYR A 104 0.16 5.86 -1.97
N ALA A 105 -0.15 6.98 -2.62
CA ALA A 105 -0.64 8.18 -1.94
C ALA A 105 -1.99 7.92 -1.26
N SER A 106 -2.93 7.29 -1.96
CA SER A 106 -4.24 6.89 -1.41
C SER A 106 -4.09 5.89 -0.27
N LEU A 107 -3.20 4.90 -0.38
CA LEU A 107 -2.92 3.92 0.67
C LEU A 107 -2.34 4.56 1.93
N ARG A 108 -1.44 5.54 1.80
CA ARG A 108 -0.96 6.31 2.96
C ARG A 108 -2.11 7.06 3.62
N SER A 109 -2.90 7.78 2.82
CA SER A 109 -4.08 8.51 3.32
C SER A 109 -5.05 7.58 4.06
N PHE A 110 -5.32 6.40 3.50
CA PHE A 110 -6.10 5.34 4.12
C PHE A 110 -5.49 4.87 5.45
N ALA A 111 -4.19 4.56 5.48
CA ALA A 111 -3.50 4.11 6.69
C ALA A 111 -3.59 5.13 7.84
N TYR A 112 -3.47 6.44 7.54
CA TYR A 112 -3.65 7.50 8.52
C TYR A 112 -5.11 7.66 8.98
N LYS A 113 -6.08 7.50 8.07
CA LYS A 113 -7.52 7.64 8.40
C LYS A 113 -8.06 6.52 9.27
N PHE A 114 -7.52 5.30 9.13
CA PHE A 114 -8.05 4.08 9.75
C PHE A 114 -7.05 3.36 10.68
N VAL A 115 -6.19 4.11 11.37
CA VAL A 115 -5.20 3.57 12.31
C VAL A 115 -5.80 2.63 13.36
N ASP A 116 -6.95 2.97 13.95
CA ASP A 116 -7.58 2.12 14.96
C ASP A 116 -8.12 0.82 14.35
N VAL A 117 -8.66 0.87 13.13
CA VAL A 117 -9.18 -0.32 12.45
C VAL A 117 -8.02 -1.27 12.09
N LEU A 118 -6.90 -0.73 11.62
CA LEU A 118 -5.72 -1.51 11.22
C LEU A 118 -4.97 -2.13 12.42
N PHE A 119 -4.84 -1.39 13.53
CA PHE A 119 -3.94 -1.77 14.62
C PHE A 119 -4.64 -2.25 15.90
N LYS A 120 -5.89 -1.84 16.15
CA LYS A 120 -6.70 -2.30 17.29
C LYS A 120 -7.83 -3.25 16.89
N GLY A 121 -8.25 -3.24 15.62
CA GLY A 121 -9.33 -4.08 15.08
C GLY A 121 -8.89 -5.49 14.68
N ASP A 122 -9.51 -6.03 13.63
CA ASP A 122 -9.22 -7.35 13.05
C ASP A 122 -7.79 -7.43 12.48
N ASN A 123 -7.14 -8.58 12.65
CA ASN A 123 -5.80 -8.86 12.16
C ASN A 123 -5.74 -9.08 10.63
N THR A 124 -6.87 -9.35 9.97
CA THR A 124 -6.92 -9.77 8.56
C THR A 124 -6.57 -8.67 7.57
N TYR A 125 -6.95 -7.41 7.81
CA TYR A 125 -6.75 -6.32 6.85
C TYR A 125 -5.29 -5.96 6.65
N LEU A 126 -4.56 -5.76 7.74
CA LEU A 126 -3.14 -5.40 7.70
C LEU A 126 -2.32 -6.52 7.04
N SER A 127 -2.63 -7.78 7.34
CA SER A 127 -1.99 -8.95 6.70
C SER A 127 -2.15 -8.96 5.18
N GLN A 128 -3.36 -8.73 4.66
CA GLN A 128 -3.62 -8.66 3.21
C GLN A 128 -2.84 -7.54 2.52
N ILE A 129 -2.79 -6.36 3.14
CA ILE A 129 -2.03 -5.21 2.61
C ILE A 129 -0.52 -5.51 2.66
N LEU A 130 -0.02 -6.07 3.78
CA LEU A 130 1.38 -6.43 3.94
C LEU A 130 1.85 -7.46 2.91
N GLN A 131 0.99 -8.41 2.53
CA GLN A 131 1.32 -9.41 1.53
C GLN A 131 1.73 -8.76 0.21
N GLU A 132 0.89 -7.88 -0.30
CA GLU A 132 1.13 -7.21 -1.57
C GLU A 132 2.25 -6.16 -1.47
N ILE A 133 2.40 -5.48 -0.32
CA ILE A 133 3.56 -4.59 -0.05
C ILE A 133 4.88 -5.37 -0.11
N LEU A 134 4.96 -6.54 0.52
CA LEU A 134 6.19 -7.35 0.54
C LEU A 134 6.54 -7.89 -0.84
N ILE A 135 5.54 -8.25 -1.65
CA ILE A 135 5.74 -8.57 -3.07
C ILE A 135 6.30 -7.36 -3.81
N HIS A 136 5.73 -6.17 -3.60
CA HIS A 136 6.21 -4.92 -4.21
C HIS A 136 7.61 -4.51 -3.75
N CYS A 137 8.00 -4.80 -2.51
CA CYS A 137 9.36 -4.58 -2.00
C CYS A 137 10.42 -5.41 -2.76
N ASN A 138 10.03 -6.48 -3.46
CA ASN A 138 10.92 -7.30 -4.29
C ASN A 138 10.79 -7.01 -5.80
N ARG A 139 9.99 -6.02 -6.21
CA ARG A 139 9.87 -5.64 -7.63
C ARG A 139 11.11 -4.85 -8.08
N PRO A 140 11.70 -5.16 -9.25
CA PRO A 140 12.95 -4.53 -9.69
C PRO A 140 12.81 -3.02 -9.94
N GLU A 141 11.60 -2.53 -10.24
CA GLU A 141 11.34 -1.13 -10.53
C GLU A 141 11.50 -0.25 -9.27
N PRO A 142 12.38 0.78 -9.30
CA PRO A 142 12.63 1.67 -8.15
C PRO A 142 11.38 2.35 -7.63
N ASP A 143 10.54 2.85 -8.53
CA ASP A 143 9.31 3.55 -8.18
C ASP A 143 8.34 2.66 -7.39
N ILE A 144 8.38 1.33 -7.57
CA ILE A 144 7.48 0.42 -6.88
C ILE A 144 8.05 0.03 -5.52
N HIS A 145 9.29 -0.48 -5.47
CA HIS A 145 9.85 -1.01 -4.23
C HIS A 145 10.23 0.09 -3.23
N ILE A 146 10.54 1.31 -3.69
CA ILE A 146 10.74 2.47 -2.81
C ILE A 146 9.40 2.81 -2.15
N GLU A 147 8.33 3.04 -2.92
CA GLU A 147 7.01 3.40 -2.39
C GLU A 147 6.46 2.33 -1.43
N ALA A 148 6.67 1.05 -1.76
CA ALA A 148 6.32 -0.08 -0.91
C ALA A 148 7.07 -0.05 0.44
N SER A 149 8.39 0.12 0.41
CA SER A 149 9.21 0.21 1.62
C SER A 149 8.85 1.42 2.47
N THR A 150 8.52 2.56 1.85
CA THR A 150 8.03 3.75 2.56
C THR A 150 6.69 3.49 3.23
N LEU A 151 5.72 2.87 2.55
CA LEU A 151 4.43 2.54 3.14
C LEU A 151 4.57 1.54 4.30
N LEU A 152 5.42 0.52 4.15
CA LEU A 152 5.72 -0.43 5.22
C LEU A 152 6.26 0.28 6.46
N PHE A 153 7.22 1.20 6.29
CA PHE A 153 7.74 2.01 7.39
C PHE A 153 6.66 2.88 8.05
N ILE A 154 5.79 3.51 7.24
CA ILE A 154 4.67 4.31 7.75
C ILE A 154 3.73 3.43 8.60
N LEU A 155 3.38 2.23 8.14
CA LEU A 155 2.52 1.31 8.91
C LEU A 155 3.16 0.93 10.25
N ILE A 156 4.46 0.61 10.27
CA ILE A 156 5.20 0.31 11.51
C ILE A 156 5.18 1.51 12.47
N LYS A 157 5.43 2.71 11.96
CA LYS A 157 5.40 3.95 12.75
C LYS A 157 4.01 4.25 13.30
N LEU A 158 2.97 4.05 12.48
CA LEU A 158 1.58 4.24 12.89
C LEU A 158 1.17 3.22 13.95
N ASN A 159 1.60 1.96 13.83
CA ASN A 159 1.35 0.95 14.85
C ASN A 159 2.00 1.35 16.18
N GLN A 160 3.29 1.72 16.16
CA GLN A 160 4.01 2.19 17.34
C GLN A 160 3.29 3.37 18.01
N ARG A 161 2.85 4.36 17.22
CA ARG A 161 2.12 5.54 17.74
C ARG A 161 0.75 5.18 18.31
N THR A 162 0.05 4.19 17.74
CA THR A 162 -1.34 3.88 18.09
C THR A 162 -1.45 2.95 19.30
N THR A 163 -0.51 2.02 19.46
CA THR A 163 -0.56 0.97 20.49
C THR A 163 0.65 0.99 21.45
N GLY A 164 1.61 1.91 21.27
CA GLY A 164 2.85 1.97 22.06
C GLY A 164 3.89 0.88 21.71
N SER A 165 3.56 0.01 20.76
CA SER A 165 4.42 -1.07 20.26
C SER A 165 4.06 -1.37 18.81
N PHE A 166 5.05 -1.66 17.96
CA PHE A 166 4.85 -2.15 16.60
C PHE A 166 4.86 -3.69 16.51
N GLY A 167 4.86 -4.40 17.64
CA GLY A 167 4.97 -5.85 17.70
C GLY A 167 3.93 -6.59 16.86
N ARG A 168 2.71 -6.06 16.76
CA ARG A 168 1.64 -6.62 15.92
C ARG A 168 2.01 -6.59 14.44
N THR A 169 2.40 -5.43 13.93
CA THR A 169 2.83 -5.28 12.52
C THR A 169 4.09 -6.12 12.25
N LYS A 170 5.03 -6.16 13.19
CA LYS A 170 6.24 -7.00 13.11
C LYS A 170 5.90 -8.47 12.92
N ILE A 171 5.09 -9.05 13.81
CA ILE A 171 4.73 -10.47 13.75
C ILE A 171 3.99 -10.77 12.45
N GLN A 172 3.01 -9.94 12.06
CA GLN A 172 2.27 -10.15 10.81
C GLN A 172 3.17 -10.07 9.58
N ALA A 173 4.10 -9.12 9.51
CA ALA A 173 5.04 -9.02 8.41
C ALA A 173 5.99 -10.23 8.35
N ILE A 174 6.45 -10.74 9.49
CA ILE A 174 7.27 -11.96 9.58
C ILE A 174 6.50 -13.17 9.05
N THR A 175 5.27 -13.40 9.54
CA THR A 175 4.43 -14.51 9.11
C THR A 175 4.09 -14.42 7.62
N THR A 176 3.74 -13.22 7.15
CA THR A 176 3.39 -12.99 5.75
C THR A 176 4.58 -13.23 4.83
N LEU A 177 5.77 -12.73 5.19
CA LEU A 177 7.00 -12.98 4.42
C LEU A 177 7.31 -14.47 4.34
N SER A 178 7.24 -15.19 5.47
CA SER A 178 7.46 -16.63 5.49
C SER A 178 6.50 -17.37 4.56
N ASN A 179 5.21 -17.04 4.62
CA ASN A 179 4.19 -17.62 3.73
C ASN A 179 4.43 -17.29 2.25
N LEU A 180 4.88 -16.07 1.93
CA LEU A 180 5.17 -15.65 0.56
C LEU A 180 6.33 -16.44 -0.05
N VAL A 181 7.38 -16.71 0.73
CA VAL A 181 8.53 -17.50 0.28
C VAL A 181 8.14 -18.97 0.15
N GLN A 182 7.44 -19.54 1.13
CA GLN A 182 6.95 -20.93 1.07
C GLN A 182 5.99 -21.19 -0.11
N SER A 183 5.13 -20.21 -0.42
CA SER A 183 4.21 -20.30 -1.57
C SER A 183 4.85 -19.98 -2.93
N LYS A 184 6.17 -19.76 -2.97
CA LYS A 184 6.94 -19.37 -4.17
C LYS A 184 6.42 -18.09 -4.87
N LYS A 185 5.67 -17.24 -4.16
CA LYS A 185 5.32 -15.89 -4.64
C LYS A 185 6.54 -14.96 -4.63
N ILE A 186 7.50 -15.25 -3.74
CA ILE A 186 8.85 -14.71 -3.75
C ILE A 186 9.78 -15.90 -3.93
N ASP A 187 10.25 -16.09 -5.17
CA ASP A 187 11.12 -17.19 -5.59
C ASP A 187 12.61 -16.90 -5.31
N LYS A 188 12.99 -15.62 -5.39
CA LYS A 188 14.35 -15.15 -5.11
C LYS A 188 14.33 -13.74 -4.57
N ASP A 189 15.41 -13.39 -3.87
CA ASP A 189 15.67 -11.99 -3.53
C ASP A 189 16.22 -11.24 -4.76
N VAL A 190 15.41 -10.34 -5.32
CA VAL A 190 15.79 -9.45 -6.43
C VAL A 190 16.28 -8.11 -5.87
N VAL A 191 15.47 -7.48 -5.02
CA VAL A 191 15.79 -6.18 -4.37
C VAL A 191 15.24 -6.10 -2.94
N LEU A 192 14.77 -7.21 -2.38
CA LEU A 192 14.08 -7.23 -1.09
C LEU A 192 15.02 -6.87 0.06
N ASN A 193 16.26 -7.38 0.05
CA ASN A 193 17.28 -6.96 1.01
C ASN A 193 17.58 -5.46 0.93
N LYS A 194 17.58 -4.86 -0.27
CA LYS A 194 17.76 -3.42 -0.45
C LYS A 194 16.58 -2.64 0.14
N SER A 195 15.36 -3.15 -0.05
CA SER A 195 14.15 -2.57 0.53
C SER A 195 14.16 -2.62 2.07
N PHE A 196 14.67 -3.70 2.68
CA PHE A 196 14.81 -3.79 4.13
C PHE A 196 15.95 -2.92 4.69
N ALA A 197 17.06 -2.78 3.97
CA ALA A 197 18.10 -1.81 4.32
C ALA A 197 17.50 -0.38 4.35
N ARG A 198 16.65 -0.04 3.38
CA ARG A 198 15.96 1.26 3.37
C ARG A 198 15.04 1.49 4.56
N LEU A 199 14.34 0.45 5.04
CA LEU A 199 13.55 0.56 6.29
C LEU A 199 14.43 0.94 7.48
N THR A 200 15.63 0.36 7.55
CA THR A 200 16.61 0.68 8.59
C THR A 200 17.11 2.11 8.45
N GLU A 201 17.39 2.57 7.22
CA GLU A 201 17.77 3.96 6.95
C GLU A 201 16.66 4.95 7.34
N TYR A 202 15.40 4.65 7.03
CA TYR A 202 14.26 5.46 7.44
C TYR A 202 14.11 5.54 8.96
N ALA A 203 14.31 4.43 9.66
CA ALA A 203 14.28 4.39 11.11
C ALA A 203 15.41 5.24 11.72
N LEU A 204 16.62 5.12 11.18
CA LEU A 204 17.77 5.89 11.62
C LEU A 204 17.62 7.39 11.33
N HIS A 205 17.07 7.76 10.17
CA HIS A 205 16.78 9.15 9.82
C HIS A 205 15.68 9.74 10.73
N ALA A 206 14.62 8.97 11.00
CA ALA A 206 13.57 9.39 11.93
C ALA A 206 14.12 9.62 13.35
N TYR A 207 15.13 8.85 13.75
CA TYR A 207 15.85 9.04 15.00
C TYR A 207 16.79 10.26 14.96
N SER A 208 17.59 10.44 13.90
CA SER A 208 18.56 11.54 13.81
C SER A 208 17.91 12.93 13.73
N THR A 209 16.74 13.03 13.10
CA THR A 209 15.97 14.28 13.05
C THR A 209 15.45 14.76 14.41
N LEU A 210 15.49 13.93 15.46
CA LEU A 210 15.19 14.35 16.83
C LEU A 210 16.32 15.16 17.45
N TYR A 211 17.58 14.82 17.16
CA TYR A 211 18.74 15.61 17.62
C TYR A 211 18.77 17.03 17.05
N TYR A 212 18.08 17.26 15.93
CA TYR A 212 17.95 18.59 15.31
C TYR A 212 16.66 19.34 15.72
N ARG A 213 15.78 18.71 16.50
CA ARG A 213 14.70 19.42 17.19
C ARG A 213 15.21 19.85 18.57
N ASP A 214 15.80 21.04 18.60
CA ASP A 214 15.91 21.89 19.80
C ASP A 214 16.65 21.34 21.03
N ILE A 215 17.75 20.57 20.85
CA ILE A 215 18.72 20.37 21.94
C ILE A 215 19.98 21.15 21.59
N GLU A 216 20.13 22.34 22.17
CA GLU A 216 21.34 23.16 22.00
C GLU A 216 22.57 22.33 22.42
N SER A 217 23.63 22.38 21.62
CA SER A 217 24.88 21.67 21.91
C SER A 217 25.46 22.18 23.23
N GLY A 218 25.32 21.39 24.30
CA GLY A 218 25.74 21.75 25.66
C GLY A 218 24.60 21.91 26.69
N SER A 219 23.35 21.63 26.31
CA SER A 219 22.24 21.53 27.27
C SER A 219 22.26 20.18 28.01
N ASP A 220 22.05 20.21 29.32
CA ASP A 220 21.82 19.00 30.12
C ASP A 220 20.50 18.36 29.67
N LEU A 221 20.56 17.10 29.21
CA LEU A 221 19.38 16.34 28.81
C LEU A 221 18.41 16.25 29.99
N THR A 222 17.18 16.70 29.79
CA THR A 222 16.14 16.53 30.81
C THR A 222 15.67 15.07 30.83
N VAL A 223 15.04 14.64 31.93
CA VAL A 223 14.55 13.25 32.08
C VAL A 223 13.59 12.85 30.94
N ASP A 224 12.79 13.80 30.43
CA ASP A 224 11.88 13.57 29.31
C ASP A 224 12.64 13.38 27.97
N ASP A 225 13.79 14.04 27.80
CA ASP A 225 14.64 13.92 26.61
C ASP A 225 15.39 12.58 26.60
N GLU A 226 15.89 12.11 27.74
CA GLU A 226 16.50 10.78 27.88
C GLU A 226 15.47 9.67 27.63
N LEU A 227 14.24 9.84 28.14
CA LEU A 227 13.16 8.90 27.90
C LEU A 227 12.77 8.85 26.42
N ALA A 228 12.62 10.02 25.77
CA ALA A 228 12.36 10.10 24.33
C ALA A 228 13.49 9.42 23.54
N HIS A 229 14.74 9.76 23.83
CA HIS A 229 15.91 9.16 23.20
C HIS A 229 15.91 7.62 23.33
N SER A 230 15.64 7.10 24.52
CA SER A 230 15.53 5.66 24.78
C SER A 230 14.42 5.00 23.96
N LEU A 231 13.24 5.62 23.90
CA LEU A 231 12.10 5.10 23.12
C LEU A 231 12.38 5.06 21.62
N TYR A 232 12.97 6.12 21.05
CA TYR A 232 13.28 6.16 19.63
C TYR A 232 14.47 5.26 19.25
N SER A 233 15.49 5.17 20.12
CA SER A 233 16.60 4.23 19.98
C SER A 233 16.10 2.79 20.00
N SER A 234 15.22 2.45 20.95
CA SER A 234 14.56 1.15 21.05
C SER A 234 13.73 0.83 19.79
N PHE A 235 12.98 1.81 19.27
CA PHE A 235 12.22 1.66 18.03
C PHE A 235 13.11 1.40 16.81
N ALA A 236 14.17 2.19 16.63
CA ALA A 236 15.10 2.04 15.52
C ALA A 236 15.82 0.68 15.55
N ARG A 237 16.29 0.27 16.74
CA ARG A 237 16.88 -1.05 16.95
C ARG A 237 15.88 -2.18 16.71
N GLY A 238 14.64 -2.01 17.15
CA GLY A 238 13.58 -2.98 16.90
C GLY A 238 13.29 -3.19 15.41
N ILE A 239 13.38 -2.14 14.58
CA ILE A 239 13.26 -2.25 13.12
C ILE A 239 14.47 -2.96 12.52
N GLN A 240 15.69 -2.67 12.99
CA GLN A 240 16.90 -3.38 12.56
C GLN A 240 16.80 -4.88 12.84
N ASP A 241 16.41 -5.25 14.06
CA ASP A 241 16.24 -6.66 14.46
C ASP A 241 15.15 -7.36 13.62
N MET A 242 14.07 -6.64 13.29
CA MET A 242 13.02 -7.15 12.40
C MET A 242 13.55 -7.38 10.98
N CYS A 243 14.29 -6.41 10.41
CA CYS A 243 14.87 -6.55 9.06
C CYS A 243 15.89 -7.69 9.00
N PHE A 244 16.72 -7.85 10.03
CA PHE A 244 17.62 -8.98 10.16
C PHE A 244 16.86 -10.31 10.16
N THR A 245 15.75 -10.37 10.91
CA THR A 245 14.87 -11.56 10.93
C THR A 245 14.31 -11.86 9.53
N PHE A 246 13.88 -10.85 8.78
CA PHE A 246 13.42 -11.04 7.40
C PHE A 246 14.50 -11.61 6.48
N THR A 247 15.71 -11.06 6.54
CA THR A 247 16.85 -11.56 5.74
C THR A 247 17.23 -12.99 6.12
N SER A 248 17.19 -13.34 7.40
CA SER A 248 17.40 -14.73 7.85
C SER A 248 16.33 -15.67 7.31
N ILE A 249 15.05 -15.30 7.41
CA ILE A 249 13.93 -16.11 6.88
C ILE A 249 14.09 -16.33 5.37
N LEU A 250 14.41 -15.28 4.61
CA LEU A 250 14.66 -15.39 3.19
C LEU A 250 15.79 -16.36 2.89
N ARG A 251 16.94 -16.19 3.56
CA ARG A 251 18.11 -17.06 3.36
C ARG A 251 17.79 -18.51 3.68
N ASP A 252 17.19 -18.77 4.83
CA ASP A 252 16.99 -20.13 5.33
C ASP A 252 15.88 -20.84 4.54
N THR A 253 14.77 -20.16 4.27
CA THR A 253 13.64 -20.76 3.55
C THR A 253 13.96 -20.99 2.08
N LEU A 254 14.67 -20.06 1.42
CA LEU A 254 15.08 -20.25 0.02
C LEU A 254 16.08 -21.40 -0.11
N ARG A 255 17.04 -21.53 0.80
CA ARG A 255 17.96 -22.68 0.83
C ARG A 255 17.24 -24.01 0.98
N VAL A 256 16.25 -24.09 1.87
CA VAL A 256 15.45 -25.31 2.06
C VAL A 256 14.69 -25.66 0.77
N ILE A 257 14.14 -24.67 0.07
CA ILE A 257 13.44 -24.88 -1.21
C ILE A 257 14.42 -25.38 -2.28
N GLU A 258 15.60 -24.77 -2.41
CA GLU A 258 16.65 -25.20 -3.36
C GLU A 258 17.14 -26.64 -3.08
N MET A 259 17.31 -27.00 -1.80
CA MET A 259 17.68 -28.35 -1.37
C MET A 259 16.59 -29.39 -1.69
N ALA A 260 15.31 -29.02 -1.58
CA ALA A 260 14.20 -29.90 -1.97
C ALA A 260 14.14 -30.10 -3.49
N GLU A 261 14.31 -29.02 -4.27
CA GLU A 261 14.30 -29.10 -5.75
C GLU A 261 15.46 -29.94 -6.29
N THR A 262 16.65 -29.83 -5.70
CA THR A 262 17.80 -30.66 -6.07
C THR A 262 17.58 -32.13 -5.71
N ALA A 263 16.97 -32.44 -4.55
CA ALA A 263 16.65 -33.81 -4.18
C ALA A 263 15.62 -34.45 -5.14
N ASP A 264 14.58 -33.71 -5.53
CA ASP A 264 13.56 -34.19 -6.48
C ASP A 264 14.12 -34.38 -7.90
N SER A 265 15.15 -33.64 -8.30
CA SER A 265 15.80 -33.79 -9.61
C SER A 265 16.69 -35.04 -9.74
N HIS A 266 17.01 -35.69 -8.62
CA HIS A 266 17.86 -36.87 -8.54
C HIS A 266 17.10 -38.18 -8.32
N MET A 267 15.76 -38.13 -8.30
CA MET A 267 14.85 -39.29 -8.28
C MET A 267 14.20 -39.53 -9.64
#